data_AF-A0A9P1H3F3-F1
#
_entry.id   AF-A0A9P1H3F3-F1
#
_cell.length_a   1.000
_cell.length_b   1.000
_cell.length_c   1.000
_cell.angle_alpha   90.00
_cell.angle_beta   90.00
_cell.angle_gamma   90.00
#
_symmetry.space_group_name_H-M   'P 1'
#
loop_
_entity.id
_entity.type
_entity.pdbx_description
1 polymer ?
#
loop_
_entity_poly.entity_id
_entity_poly.type
_entity_poly.pdbx_seq_one_letter_code
_entity_poly.pdbx_strand_id
1 'polypeptide(L)'
;MRGPACGSWKAQSSKCGTQGSADTYGCMGSQDAGRRFFFDFGDKRQQTVDGMLRSLAFQLHKCEADFVDLSNLFQAHQNGRDQPTIKALKDVVYKMLKSQKKKTSIVMDALDESETRDDLVQWMKDVIFTPELDHVQLIYTNRPEPEFVRDIPSLIGEENRLALDKQSINIDIRS
;
A
#
# COMPACT_ATOMS: atom_id res chain seq x y z
N MET A 1 -26.88 -16.81 -21.66
CA MET A 1 -25.76 -16.13 -22.35
C MET A 1 -25.49 -14.80 -21.68
N ARG A 2 -24.40 -14.70 -20.92
CA ARG A 2 -23.60 -13.50 -20.57
C ARG A 2 -22.35 -14.07 -19.89
N GLY A 3 -21.21 -14.01 -20.60
CA GLY A 3 -19.95 -14.65 -20.18
C GLY A 3 -19.30 -13.93 -18.99
N PRO A 4 -18.35 -14.60 -18.30
CA PRO A 4 -17.54 -13.94 -17.28
C PRO A 4 -16.55 -12.98 -17.95
N ALA A 5 -16.51 -11.74 -17.47
CA ALA A 5 -15.46 -10.79 -17.85
C ALA A 5 -14.12 -11.26 -17.28
N CYS A 6 -13.25 -11.71 -18.17
CA CYS A 6 -11.87 -12.11 -17.86
C CYS A 6 -11.03 -10.84 -17.68
N GLY A 7 -10.69 -10.49 -16.44
CA GLY A 7 -9.65 -9.51 -16.13
C GLY A 7 -8.31 -10.22 -16.01
N SER A 8 -7.49 -10.16 -17.06
CA SER A 8 -6.11 -10.67 -17.02
C SER A 8 -5.20 -9.72 -16.25
N TRP A 9 -4.57 -10.20 -15.18
CA TRP A 9 -3.48 -9.50 -14.50
C TRP A 9 -2.12 -9.99 -15.01
N LYS A 10 -1.26 -9.07 -15.44
CA LYS A 10 0.15 -9.35 -15.72
C LYS A 10 0.99 -8.93 -14.52
N ALA A 11 1.56 -9.88 -13.80
CA ALA A 11 2.71 -9.65 -12.95
C ALA A 11 3.97 -9.66 -13.83
N GLN A 12 4.73 -8.57 -13.85
CA GLN A 12 5.96 -8.46 -14.64
C GLN A 12 7.13 -8.29 -13.66
N SER A 13 7.95 -9.33 -13.53
CA SER A 13 9.19 -9.31 -12.75
C SER A 13 10.26 -8.57 -13.56
N SER A 14 10.65 -7.36 -13.13
CA SER A 14 11.85 -6.71 -13.65
C SER A 14 13.04 -7.03 -12.74
N LYS A 15 14.01 -7.80 -13.25
CA LYS A 15 15.35 -7.88 -12.67
C LYS A 15 16.05 -6.52 -12.84
N CYS A 16 16.60 -5.96 -11.76
CA CYS A 16 17.82 -5.15 -11.84
C CYS A 16 18.47 -5.03 -10.46
N GLY A 17 19.78 -5.32 -10.40
CA GLY A 17 20.56 -5.29 -9.18
C GLY A 17 21.06 -3.89 -8.79
N THR A 18 21.33 -3.80 -7.49
CA THR A 18 22.35 -3.00 -6.77
C THR A 18 22.42 -1.48 -6.85
N GLN A 19 22.53 -0.94 -5.63
CA GLN A 19 23.16 0.30 -5.14
C GLN A 19 22.40 1.63 -5.23
N GLY A 20 22.01 2.13 -4.05
CA GLY A 20 22.38 3.49 -3.64
C GLY A 20 21.26 4.54 -3.53
N SER A 21 21.25 5.16 -2.36
CA SER A 21 20.74 6.52 -2.05
C SER A 21 19.25 6.72 -1.79
N ALA A 22 18.97 7.56 -0.80
CA ALA A 22 17.73 7.78 -0.07
C ALA A 22 16.61 8.52 -0.84
N ASP A 23 16.51 8.31 -2.15
CA ASP A 23 15.54 8.97 -3.04
C ASP A 23 14.59 7.96 -3.70
N THR A 24 13.89 7.13 -2.92
CA THR A 24 13.02 6.06 -3.48
C THR A 24 11.52 6.36 -3.47
N TYR A 25 11.08 7.47 -2.87
CA TYR A 25 9.66 7.85 -2.83
C TYR A 25 9.30 8.78 -3.99
N GLY A 26 9.38 8.26 -5.22
CA GLY A 26 9.05 8.97 -6.45
C GLY A 26 7.78 8.42 -7.12
N CYS A 27 6.87 9.32 -7.50
CA CYS A 27 5.72 8.97 -8.33
C CYS A 27 6.19 8.53 -9.73
N MET A 28 6.28 7.23 -9.98
CA MET A 28 6.55 6.71 -11.33
C MET A 28 5.27 6.79 -12.17
N GLY A 29 5.24 7.64 -13.21
CA GLY A 29 4.09 7.76 -14.11
C GLY A 29 4.45 8.12 -15.54
N SER A 30 4.21 7.20 -16.48
CA SER A 30 3.87 7.50 -17.88
C SER A 30 2.37 7.81 -17.96
N GLN A 31 1.93 8.60 -18.95
CA GLN A 31 0.61 9.27 -18.98
C GLN A 31 -0.62 8.32 -18.86
N ASP A 32 -0.46 7.02 -19.08
CA ASP A 32 -1.50 5.99 -19.05
C ASP A 32 -1.30 4.89 -17.97
N ALA A 33 -0.24 4.98 -17.16
CA ALA A 33 0.03 4.04 -16.08
C ALA A 33 -0.58 4.56 -14.76
N GLY A 34 -1.38 3.73 -14.09
CA GLY A 34 -1.91 4.04 -12.75
C GLY A 34 -0.82 4.43 -11.75
N ARG A 35 -1.19 5.21 -10.72
CA ARG A 35 -0.25 5.69 -9.70
C ARG A 35 0.15 4.54 -8.77
N ARG A 36 1.42 4.46 -8.37
CA ARG A 36 1.89 3.45 -7.42
C ARG A 36 2.52 4.11 -6.19
N PHE A 37 2.15 3.62 -5.01
CA PHE A 37 2.72 3.97 -3.72
C PHE A 37 3.37 2.75 -3.11
N PHE A 38 4.49 2.93 -2.41
CA PHE A 38 5.29 1.82 -1.88
C PHE A 38 5.54 1.98 -0.39
N PHE A 39 5.42 0.87 0.35
CA PHE A 39 5.67 0.75 1.78
C PHE A 39 6.57 -0.45 2.02
N ASP A 40 7.57 -0.24 2.86
CA ASP A 40 8.50 -1.28 3.31
C ASP A 40 8.33 -1.44 4.82
N PHE A 41 7.74 -2.56 5.22
CA PHE A 41 7.59 -2.91 6.64
C PHE A 41 8.92 -3.36 7.28
N GLY A 42 10.00 -3.50 6.51
CA GLY A 42 11.37 -3.60 7.03
C GLY A 42 11.92 -2.27 7.57
N ASP A 43 11.35 -1.13 7.17
CA ASP A 43 11.65 0.15 7.80
C ASP A 43 10.86 0.27 9.12
N LYS A 44 11.57 0.31 10.25
CA LYS A 44 10.99 0.48 11.59
C LYS A 44 10.02 1.65 11.72
N ARG A 45 10.14 2.67 10.88
CA ARG A 45 9.24 3.83 10.87
C ARG A 45 7.86 3.52 10.28
N GLN A 46 7.72 2.42 9.56
CA GLN A 46 6.51 2.01 8.82
C GLN A 46 5.87 0.73 9.39
N GLN A 47 6.46 0.13 10.43
CA GLN A 47 6.00 -1.13 11.02
C GLN A 47 4.63 -1.04 11.71
N THR A 48 4.22 0.17 12.09
CA THR A 48 2.88 0.43 12.64
C THR A 48 1.97 1.02 11.57
N VAL A 49 0.65 0.79 11.69
CA VAL A 49 -0.35 1.42 10.80
C VAL A 49 -0.24 2.94 10.83
N ASP A 50 0.05 3.55 11.98
CA ASP A 50 0.28 5.01 12.07
C ASP A 50 1.48 5.44 11.21
N GLY A 51 2.61 4.74 11.33
CA GLY A 51 3.81 4.98 10.53
C GLY A 51 3.57 4.83 9.02
N MET A 52 2.92 3.74 8.63
CA MET A 52 2.50 3.49 7.25
C MET A 52 1.59 4.60 6.72
N LEU A 53 0.55 4.99 7.46
CA LEU A 53 -0.39 6.03 7.04
C LEU A 53 0.28 7.40 6.89
N ARG A 54 1.25 7.73 7.76
CA ARG A 54 2.03 8.97 7.64
C ARG A 54 2.88 8.96 6.38
N SER A 55 3.54 7.84 6.10
CA SER A 55 4.29 7.64 4.86
C SER A 55 3.37 7.77 3.64
N LEU A 56 2.16 7.21 3.68
CA LEU A 56 1.20 7.26 2.58
C LEU A 56 0.67 8.68 2.35
N ALA A 57 0.28 9.37 3.41
CA ALA A 57 -0.15 10.77 3.33
C ALA A 57 0.94 11.65 2.71
N PHE A 58 2.20 11.44 3.10
CA PHE A 58 3.33 12.16 2.54
C PHE A 58 3.56 11.85 1.06
N GLN A 59 3.51 10.58 0.65
CA GLN A 59 3.64 10.19 -0.74
C GLN A 59 2.49 10.74 -1.61
N LEU A 60 1.25 10.66 -1.12
CA LEU A 60 0.08 11.23 -1.79
C LEU A 60 0.23 12.74 -1.98
N HIS A 61 0.63 13.46 -0.93
CA HIS A 61 0.85 14.91 -1.00
C HIS A 61 1.96 15.31 -1.97
N LYS A 62 3.05 14.55 -2.03
CA LYS A 62 4.11 14.78 -3.01
C LYS A 62 3.63 14.62 -4.45
N CYS A 63 2.70 13.70 -4.68
CA CYS A 63 2.17 13.40 -6.01
C CYS A 63 1.06 14.36 -6.44
N GLU A 64 0.34 14.97 -5.50
CA GLU A 64 -0.71 15.97 -5.75
C GLU A 64 -0.58 17.13 -4.75
N ALA A 65 -0.20 18.30 -5.26
CA ALA A 65 0.06 19.48 -4.44
C ALA A 65 -1.17 20.02 -3.69
N ASP A 66 -2.40 19.66 -4.11
CA ASP A 66 -3.64 20.32 -3.66
C ASP A 66 -4.50 19.46 -2.74
N PHE A 67 -3.92 18.92 -1.68
CA PHE A 67 -4.68 18.27 -0.61
C PHE A 67 -5.03 19.23 0.52
N VAL A 68 -6.12 19.98 0.32
CA VAL A 68 -6.68 20.91 1.31
C VAL A 68 -6.96 20.22 2.66
N ASP A 69 -7.43 18.97 2.65
CA ASP A 69 -7.69 18.21 3.88
C ASP A 69 -6.41 17.95 4.69
N LEU A 70 -5.29 17.64 4.04
CA LEU A 70 -4.01 17.42 4.72
C LEU A 70 -3.44 18.74 5.26
N SER A 71 -3.51 19.82 4.47
CA SER A 71 -3.12 21.17 4.90
C SER A 71 -3.96 21.65 6.10
N ASN A 72 -5.27 21.38 6.08
CA ASN A 72 -6.17 21.68 7.21
C ASN A 72 -5.81 20.87 8.45
N LEU A 73 -5.52 19.57 8.29
CA LEU A 73 -5.08 18.72 9.40
C LEU A 73 -3.77 19.26 9.99
N PHE A 74 -2.82 19.64 9.15
CA PHE A 74 -1.55 20.20 9.58
C PHE A 74 -1.72 21.54 10.34
N GLN A 75 -2.56 22.44 9.83
CA GLN A 75 -2.87 23.71 10.50
C GLN A 75 -3.61 23.50 11.83
N ALA A 76 -4.59 22.60 11.87
CA ALA A 76 -5.35 22.27 13.08
C ALA A 76 -4.46 21.70 14.20
N HIS A 77 -3.33 21.09 13.85
CA HIS A 77 -2.35 20.54 14.79
C HIS A 77 -1.14 21.49 14.99
N GLN A 78 -1.43 22.79 15.08
CA GLN A 78 -0.45 23.85 15.35
C GLN A 78 0.75 23.85 14.39
N ASN A 79 0.52 23.60 13.10
CA ASN A 79 1.58 23.45 12.09
C ASN A 79 2.58 22.32 12.43
N GLY A 80 2.06 21.20 12.93
CA GLY A 80 2.85 20.00 13.22
C GLY A 80 3.53 19.97 14.59
N ARG A 81 3.17 20.88 15.52
CA ARG A 81 3.63 20.79 16.91
C ARG A 81 2.90 19.69 17.69
N ASP A 82 1.63 19.48 17.37
CA ASP A 82 0.84 18.38 17.92
C ASP A 82 0.71 17.27 16.88
N GLN A 83 0.66 16.01 17.33
CA GLN A 83 0.47 14.88 16.43
C GLN A 83 -1.02 14.56 16.27
N PRO A 84 -1.52 14.40 15.03
CA PRO A 84 -2.89 13.96 14.83
C PRO A 84 -3.07 12.53 15.34
N THR A 85 -4.28 12.27 15.86
CA THR A 85 -4.69 10.92 16.22
C THR A 85 -4.68 10.00 14.99
N ILE A 86 -4.43 8.70 15.20
CA ILE A 86 -4.46 7.71 14.11
C ILE A 86 -5.79 7.71 13.35
N LYS A 87 -6.90 7.97 14.04
CA LYS A 87 -8.24 8.08 13.43
C LYS A 87 -8.31 9.26 12.47
N ALA A 88 -7.91 10.46 12.91
CA ALA A 88 -7.90 11.64 12.05
C ALA A 88 -6.99 11.45 10.83
N LEU A 89 -5.86 10.77 11.02
CA LEU A 89 -4.95 10.43 9.92
C LEU A 89 -5.57 9.43 8.94
N LYS A 90 -6.22 8.37 9.42
CA LYS A 90 -7.00 7.43 8.58
C LYS A 90 -8.04 8.17 7.74
N ASP A 91 -8.82 9.05 8.37
CA ASP A 91 -9.87 9.82 7.68
C ASP A 91 -9.29 10.70 6.56
N VAL A 92 -8.17 11.37 6.81
CA VAL A 92 -7.51 12.20 5.79
C VAL A 92 -6.95 11.35 4.66
N VAL A 93 -6.21 10.27 4.95
CA VAL A 93 -5.68 9.37 3.91
C VAL A 93 -6.81 8.79 3.07
N TYR A 94 -7.91 8.39 3.70
CA TYR A 94 -9.08 7.87 3.00
C TYR A 94 -9.66 8.90 2.01
N LYS A 95 -9.82 10.17 2.44
CA LYS A 95 -10.24 11.26 1.55
C LYS A 95 -9.26 11.47 0.40
N MET A 96 -7.95 11.42 0.68
CA MET A 96 -6.91 11.58 -0.33
C MET A 96 -6.93 10.48 -1.39
N LEU A 97 -7.20 9.23 -0.97
CA LEU A 97 -7.37 8.09 -1.87
C LEU A 97 -8.66 8.19 -2.69
N LYS A 98 -9.76 8.63 -2.07
CA LYS A 98 -11.05 8.84 -2.73
C LYS A 98 -11.00 9.92 -3.82
N SER A 99 -10.19 10.97 -3.63
CA SER A 99 -10.06 12.03 -4.64
C SER A 99 -9.17 11.65 -5.84
N GLN A 100 -8.52 10.48 -5.80
CA GLN A 100 -7.68 10.02 -6.90
C GLN A 100 -8.53 9.78 -8.14
N LYS A 101 -8.17 10.42 -9.25
CA LYS A 101 -8.90 10.29 -10.53
C LYS A 101 -8.44 9.11 -11.38
N LYS A 102 -7.35 8.45 -10.98
CA LYS A 102 -6.72 7.35 -11.70
C LYS A 102 -6.62 6.13 -10.80
N LYS A 103 -6.54 4.95 -11.43
CA LYS A 103 -6.21 3.70 -10.74
C LYS A 103 -4.95 3.89 -9.89
N THR A 104 -5.05 3.51 -8.62
CA THR A 104 -4.01 3.70 -7.63
C THR A 104 -3.62 2.34 -7.07
N SER A 105 -2.35 1.98 -7.11
CA SER A 105 -1.83 0.77 -6.50
C SER A 105 -1.03 1.12 -5.26
N ILE A 106 -1.29 0.45 -4.15
CA ILE A 106 -0.56 0.54 -2.90
C ILE A 106 0.18 -0.78 -2.74
N VAL A 107 1.51 -0.73 -2.77
CA VAL A 107 2.40 -1.89 -2.66
C VAL A 107 2.96 -1.93 -1.23
N MET A 108 2.69 -3.02 -0.51
CA MET A 108 3.06 -3.25 0.88
C MET A 108 4.05 -4.41 0.96
N ASP A 109 5.34 -4.13 1.08
CA ASP A 109 6.40 -5.12 1.14
C ASP A 109 6.68 -5.58 2.57
N ALA A 110 6.97 -6.87 2.75
CA ALA A 110 7.25 -7.51 4.04
C ALA A 110 6.12 -7.32 5.08
N LEU A 111 4.85 -7.45 4.67
CA LEU A 111 3.67 -7.20 5.51
C LEU A 111 3.71 -7.93 6.87
N ASP A 112 4.40 -9.07 6.94
CA ASP A 112 4.60 -9.85 8.16
C ASP A 112 5.47 -9.17 9.23
N GLU A 113 6.24 -8.16 8.85
CA GLU A 113 7.08 -7.36 9.76
C GLU A 113 6.28 -6.23 10.45
N SER A 114 4.98 -6.10 10.18
CA SER A 114 4.14 -5.15 10.93
C SER A 114 4.01 -5.55 12.40
N GLU A 115 4.15 -4.55 13.28
CA GLU A 115 3.92 -4.66 14.72
C GLU A 115 2.43 -4.57 15.10
N THR A 116 1.61 -3.98 14.23
CA THR A 116 0.18 -3.74 14.47
C THR A 116 -0.67 -4.50 13.45
N ARG A 117 -0.56 -5.83 13.46
CA ARG A 117 -1.08 -6.70 12.40
C ARG A 117 -2.60 -6.70 12.28
N ASP A 118 -3.31 -6.76 13.41
CA ASP A 118 -4.78 -6.73 13.42
C ASP A 118 -5.32 -5.39 12.89
N ASP A 119 -4.71 -4.27 13.30
CA ASP A 119 -5.06 -2.93 12.81
C ASP A 119 -4.78 -2.78 11.32
N LEU A 120 -3.70 -3.41 10.82
CA LEU A 120 -3.32 -3.41 9.42
C LEU A 120 -4.32 -4.21 8.59
N VAL A 121 -4.67 -5.42 9.05
CA VAL A 121 -5.72 -6.24 8.41
C VAL A 121 -7.05 -5.50 8.39
N GLN A 122 -7.43 -4.83 9.48
CA GLN A 122 -8.64 -4.04 9.51
C GLN A 122 -8.58 -2.87 8.51
N TRP A 123 -7.46 -2.14 8.45
CA TRP A 123 -7.30 -1.07 7.48
C TRP A 123 -7.38 -1.57 6.03
N MET A 124 -6.78 -2.73 5.71
CA MET A 124 -6.91 -3.33 4.38
C MET A 124 -8.36 -3.68 4.06
N LYS A 125 -9.11 -4.24 5.01
CA LYS A 125 -10.56 -4.51 4.85
C LYS A 125 -11.31 -3.22 4.57
N ASP A 126 -11.04 -2.16 5.34
CA ASP A 126 -11.68 -0.86 5.15
C ASP A 126 -11.41 -0.33 3.73
N VAL A 127 -10.19 -0.46 3.21
CA VAL A 127 -9.87 -0.05 1.84
C VAL A 127 -10.58 -0.92 0.79
N ILE A 128 -10.54 -2.25 0.94
CA ILE A 128 -11.09 -3.21 -0.03
C ILE A 128 -12.62 -3.13 -0.12
N PHE A 129 -13.29 -3.02 1.03
CA PHE A 129 -14.76 -3.08 1.09
C PHE A 129 -15.44 -1.73 0.95
N THR A 130 -14.70 -0.62 0.89
CA THR A 130 -15.32 0.68 0.70
C THR A 130 -15.53 0.96 -0.79
N PRO A 131 -16.79 1.11 -1.27
CA PRO A 131 -17.07 1.23 -2.70
C PRO A 131 -16.41 2.42 -3.39
N GLU A 132 -16.19 3.54 -2.67
CA GLU A 132 -15.54 4.71 -3.26
C GLU A 132 -14.03 4.58 -3.46
N LEU A 133 -13.45 3.42 -3.12
CA LEU A 133 -12.05 3.08 -3.34
C LEU A 133 -11.88 1.91 -4.33
N ASP A 134 -12.86 1.62 -5.17
CA ASP A 134 -12.80 0.55 -6.17
C ASP A 134 -11.64 0.68 -7.18
N HIS A 135 -11.14 1.90 -7.39
CA HIS A 135 -9.95 2.20 -8.18
C HIS A 135 -8.63 1.98 -7.45
N VAL A 136 -8.66 1.66 -6.15
CA VAL A 136 -7.49 1.40 -5.32
C VAL A 136 -7.22 -0.11 -5.29
N GLN A 137 -6.00 -0.48 -5.68
CA GLN A 137 -5.52 -1.85 -5.64
C GLN A 137 -4.48 -1.99 -4.53
N LEU A 138 -4.68 -2.94 -3.62
CA LEU A 138 -3.67 -3.36 -2.67
C LEU A 138 -2.84 -4.51 -3.26
N ILE A 139 -1.53 -4.41 -3.16
CA ILE A 139 -0.57 -5.45 -3.51
C ILE A 139 0.32 -5.64 -2.30
N TYR A 140 0.57 -6.86 -1.86
CA TYR A 140 1.43 -7.09 -0.71
C TYR A 140 2.34 -8.31 -0.91
N THR A 141 3.45 -8.33 -0.19
CA THR A 141 4.29 -9.51 -0.01
C THR A 141 4.31 -9.85 1.47
N ASN A 142 4.37 -11.14 1.79
CA ASN A 142 4.54 -11.58 3.16
C ASN A 142 5.15 -12.98 3.23
N ARG A 143 5.79 -13.27 4.37
CA ARG A 143 6.04 -14.65 4.78
C ARG A 143 4.71 -15.33 5.11
N PRO A 144 4.61 -16.67 4.95
CA PRO A 144 3.39 -17.42 5.23
C PRO A 144 3.15 -17.57 6.73
N GLU A 145 2.94 -16.45 7.42
CA GLU A 145 2.58 -16.42 8.84
C GLU A 145 1.10 -16.78 9.03
N PRO A 146 0.73 -17.51 10.10
CA PRO A 146 -0.60 -18.11 10.24
C PRO A 146 -1.77 -17.13 10.15
N GLU A 147 -1.63 -15.93 10.72
CA GLU A 147 -2.68 -14.91 10.73
C GLU A 147 -2.99 -14.38 9.32
N PHE A 148 -1.98 -14.11 8.50
CA PHE A 148 -2.17 -13.60 7.15
C PHE A 148 -2.60 -14.70 6.18
N VAL A 149 -2.18 -15.95 6.42
CA VAL A 149 -2.64 -17.12 5.66
C VAL A 149 -4.13 -17.39 5.93
N ARG A 150 -4.60 -17.17 7.16
CA ARG A 150 -6.01 -17.37 7.51
C ARG A 150 -6.89 -16.22 7.01
N ASP A 151 -6.50 -14.99 7.30
CA ASP A 151 -7.41 -13.86 7.18
C ASP A 151 -7.42 -13.29 5.75
N ILE A 152 -6.27 -13.13 5.10
CA ILE A 152 -6.22 -12.43 3.81
C ILE A 152 -6.89 -13.20 2.65
N PRO A 153 -6.70 -14.52 2.47
CA PRO A 153 -7.36 -15.21 1.35
C PRO A 153 -8.89 -15.16 1.41
N SER A 154 -9.46 -15.10 2.61
CA SER A 154 -10.91 -14.88 2.77
C SER A 154 -11.38 -13.49 2.32
N LEU A 155 -10.47 -12.52 2.25
CA LEU A 155 -10.75 -11.13 1.84
C LEU A 155 -10.66 -10.91 0.35
N ILE A 156 -9.66 -11.52 -0.29
CA ILE A 156 -9.35 -11.24 -1.70
C ILE A 156 -9.61 -12.43 -2.62
N GLY A 157 -9.93 -13.62 -2.10
CA GLY A 157 -10.04 -14.84 -2.90
C GLY A 157 -8.66 -15.47 -3.19
N GLU A 158 -8.62 -16.80 -3.21
CA GLU A 158 -7.39 -17.57 -3.45
C GLU A 158 -6.77 -17.30 -4.83
N GLU A 159 -7.59 -16.94 -5.82
CA GLU A 159 -7.17 -16.62 -7.17
C GLU A 159 -6.31 -15.34 -7.26
N ASN A 160 -6.37 -14.48 -6.26
CA ASN A 160 -5.59 -13.24 -6.17
C ASN A 160 -4.29 -13.43 -5.38
N ARG A 161 -3.97 -14.67 -4.99
CA ARG A 161 -2.74 -15.03 -4.29
C ARG A 161 -1.74 -15.65 -5.27
N LEU A 162 -0.53 -15.09 -5.32
CA LEU A 162 0.60 -15.67 -6.04
C LEU A 162 1.63 -16.17 -5.03
N ALA A 163 1.75 -17.49 -4.90
CA ALA A 163 2.82 -18.09 -4.12
C ALA A 163 4.12 -18.07 -4.94
N LEU A 164 5.16 -17.42 -4.40
CA LEU A 164 6.48 -17.48 -5.01
C LEU A 164 7.13 -18.83 -4.69
N ASP A 165 7.62 -19.51 -5.73
CA ASP A 165 8.32 -20.79 -5.57
C ASP A 165 9.67 -20.60 -4.87
N LYS A 166 9.77 -21.13 -3.66
CA LYS A 166 10.98 -21.07 -2.82
C LYS A 166 12.19 -21.75 -3.46
N GLN A 167 11.99 -22.81 -4.27
CA GLN A 167 13.10 -23.52 -4.90
C GLN A 167 13.77 -22.67 -5.97
N SER A 168 12.97 -21.93 -6.76
CA SER A 168 13.48 -20.99 -7.76
C SER A 168 14.15 -19.74 -7.14
N ILE A 169 13.67 -19.25 -5.98
CA ILE A 169 14.25 -18.07 -5.30
C ILE A 169 15.65 -18.38 -4.70
N ASN A 170 15.80 -19.53 -4.04
CA ASN A 170 17.07 -19.88 -3.39
C ASN A 170 18.24 -20.13 -4.37
N ILE A 171 17.95 -20.42 -5.65
CA ILE A 171 18.98 -20.62 -6.67
C ILE A 171 19.57 -19.27 -7.17
N ASP A 172 18.77 -18.20 -7.14
CA ASP A 172 19.15 -16.86 -7.67
C ASP A 172 19.75 -15.95 -6.57
N ILE A 173 19.49 -16.19 -5.28
CA ILE A 173 20.15 -15.52 -4.15
C ILE A 173 21.40 -16.32 -3.76
N ARG A 174 22.49 -16.15 -4.50
CA ARG A 174 23.82 -16.57 -4.06
C ARG A 174 24.47 -15.41 -3.31
N SER A 175 24.79 -15.64 -2.04
CA SER A 175 25.55 -14.73 -1.17
C SER A 175 26.95 -14.46 -1.72
#